data_AF-A0A350AIK0-F1
#
_entry.id   AF-A0A350AIK0-F1
#
_cell.length_a   1.000
_cell.length_b   1.000
_cell.length_c   1.000
_cell.angle_alpha   90.00
_cell.angle_beta   90.00
_cell.angle_gamma   90.00
#
_symmetry.space_group_name_H-M   'P 1'
#
loop_
_entity.id
_entity.type
_entity.pdbx_description
1 polymer ?
#
loop_
_entity_poly.entity_id
_entity_poly.type
_entity_poly.pdbx_seq_one_letter_code
_entity_poly.pdbx_strand_id
1 'polypeptide(L)'
;MNKAITDGILFTPSSFSAGLSQWSSGDGVPGSDSYQNAANAAFVPADQDFRGCLELQKTQSLQKLRFKGQTPILPGCYLRVTARIKAISGALPSVRIAGFAAGPGGAALPGVLTTGA
;
A
#
# COMPACT_ATOMS: atom_id res chain seq x y z
N MET A 1 -24.75 -0.66 1.82
CA MET A 1 -24.52 0.57 2.63
C MET A 1 -23.11 1.08 2.37
N ASN A 2 -22.91 2.39 2.19
CA ASN A 2 -21.57 2.96 2.00
C ASN A 2 -20.97 3.33 3.36
N LYS A 3 -20.04 2.50 3.84
CA LYS A 3 -19.39 2.63 5.14
C LYS A 3 -18.51 3.87 5.29
N ALA A 4 -18.05 4.47 4.19
CA ALA A 4 -17.28 5.70 4.24
C ALA A 4 -18.14 6.88 4.71
N ILE A 5 -19.41 6.88 4.31
CA ILE A 5 -20.37 7.94 4.66
C ILE A 5 -20.99 7.67 6.03
N THR A 6 -21.44 6.44 6.28
CA THR A 6 -22.16 6.12 7.52
C THR A 6 -21.26 6.16 8.75
N ASP A 7 -20.02 5.69 8.64
CA ASP A 7 -19.11 5.54 9.79
C ASP A 7 -17.89 6.47 9.70
N GLY A 8 -17.87 7.39 8.72
CA GLY A 8 -16.78 8.35 8.53
C GLY A 8 -15.42 7.73 8.19
N ILE A 9 -15.39 6.51 7.65
CA ILE A 9 -14.15 5.77 7.42
C ILE A 9 -13.47 6.23 6.12
N LEU A 10 -12.19 6.60 6.22
CA LEU A 10 -11.34 6.82 5.06
C LEU A 10 -10.69 5.50 4.63
N PHE A 11 -11.17 4.92 3.53
CA PHE A 11 -10.60 3.68 2.97
C PHE A 11 -9.40 3.93 2.04
N THR A 12 -9.30 5.13 1.47
CA THR A 12 -8.27 5.46 0.50
C THR A 12 -6.95 5.76 1.22
N PRO A 13 -5.84 5.08 0.86
CA PRO A 13 -4.51 5.44 1.35
C PRO A 13 -4.16 6.91 1.04
N SER A 14 -3.25 7.49 1.82
CA SER A 14 -2.72 8.83 1.53
C SER A 14 -2.10 8.88 0.14
N SER A 15 -2.36 9.96 -0.62
CA SER A 15 -1.73 10.16 -1.93
C SER A 15 -0.21 10.20 -1.81
N PHE A 16 0.50 9.79 -2.86
CA PHE A 16 1.97 9.86 -2.89
C PHE A 16 2.49 11.30 -2.83
N SER A 17 1.68 12.28 -3.24
CA SER A 17 1.99 13.72 -3.14
C SER A 17 2.07 14.23 -1.70
N ALA A 18 1.52 13.50 -0.74
CA ALA A 18 1.66 13.80 0.69
C ALA A 18 3.02 13.31 1.27
N GLY A 19 3.90 12.79 0.42
CA GLY A 19 5.17 12.19 0.81
C GLY A 19 5.10 10.67 0.92
N LEU A 20 6.28 10.03 0.98
CA LEU A 20 6.42 8.58 0.97
C LEU A 20 6.62 7.97 2.37
N SER A 21 6.56 8.79 3.42
CA SER A 21 6.70 8.34 4.83
C SER A 21 5.59 7.40 5.29
N GLN A 22 4.41 7.47 4.66
CA GLN A 22 3.26 6.60 4.91
C GLN A 22 3.26 5.31 4.06
N TRP A 23 4.24 5.15 3.18
CA TRP A 23 4.37 4.01 2.29
C TRP A 23 5.61 3.20 2.68
N SER A 24 5.44 1.91 2.91
CA SER A 24 6.44 1.03 3.52
C SER A 24 6.94 -0.03 2.55
N SER A 25 8.24 -0.31 2.64
CA SER A 25 8.90 -1.48 2.05
C SER A 25 8.74 -2.76 2.90
N GLY A 26 8.18 -2.64 4.11
CA GLY A 26 7.86 -3.73 5.04
C GLY A 26 6.38 -4.12 5.02
N ASP A 27 5.84 -4.50 6.18
CA ASP A 27 4.41 -4.90 6.34
C ASP A 27 3.47 -3.74 6.70
N GLY A 28 3.98 -2.52 6.77
CA GLY A 28 3.17 -1.33 7.08
C GLY A 28 2.78 -1.20 8.55
N VAL A 29 3.42 -1.96 9.44
CA VAL A 29 3.20 -1.91 10.90
C VAL A 29 4.08 -0.86 11.56
N PRO A 30 3.80 -0.44 12.81
CA PRO A 30 4.68 0.46 13.56
C PRO A 30 6.15 0.00 13.53
N GLY A 31 7.07 0.93 13.31
CA GLY A 31 8.49 0.64 13.17
C GLY A 31 8.94 0.13 11.79
N SER A 32 8.02 -0.16 10.85
CA SER A 32 8.41 -0.53 9.50
C SER A 32 9.08 0.64 8.76
N ASP A 33 10.13 0.31 8.01
CA ASP A 33 10.81 1.20 7.07
C ASP A 33 9.81 1.86 6.11
N SER A 34 10.14 3.06 5.65
CA SER A 34 9.33 3.80 4.68
C SER A 34 10.09 4.03 3.38
N TYR A 35 9.37 4.34 2.32
CA TYR A 35 9.93 4.78 1.05
C TYR A 35 10.38 6.25 1.07
N GLN A 36 10.22 6.95 2.20
CA GLN A 36 10.78 8.28 2.34
C GLN A 36 12.30 8.25 2.18
N ASN A 37 12.81 8.99 1.21
CA ASN A 37 14.24 9.08 0.87
C ASN A 37 14.89 7.75 0.46
N ALA A 38 14.11 6.72 0.12
CA ALA A 38 14.65 5.46 -0.38
C ALA A 38 15.22 5.67 -1.78
N ALA A 39 16.45 5.21 -2.01
CA ALA A 39 17.16 5.43 -3.29
C ALA A 39 16.45 4.80 -4.50
N ASN A 40 15.58 3.80 -4.28
CA ASN A 40 14.86 3.09 -5.33
C ASN A 40 13.39 3.55 -5.47
N ALA A 41 12.99 4.65 -4.85
CA ALA A 41 11.61 5.14 -4.90
C ALA A 41 11.55 6.67 -4.99
N ALA A 42 10.66 7.18 -5.84
CA ALA A 42 10.46 8.63 -6.01
C ALA A 42 8.99 8.98 -6.23
N PHE A 43 8.57 10.12 -5.69
CA PHE A 43 7.31 10.73 -6.10
C PHE A 43 7.52 11.46 -7.43
N VAL A 44 6.73 11.09 -8.44
CA VAL A 44 6.70 11.72 -9.76
C VAL A 44 5.45 12.61 -9.81
N PRO A 45 5.59 13.95 -9.86
CA PRO A 45 4.45 14.87 -9.72
C PRO A 45 3.54 14.95 -10.96
N ALA A 46 4.07 14.65 -12.14
CA ALA A 46 3.40 14.92 -13.42
C ALA A 46 3.62 13.80 -14.45
N ASP A 47 3.44 12.53 -14.05
CA ASP A 47 3.43 11.43 -15.00
C ASP A 47 2.23 11.56 -15.97
N GLN A 48 2.43 11.23 -17.24
CA GLN A 48 1.44 11.41 -18.29
C GLN A 48 0.18 10.55 -18.10
N ASP A 49 0.31 9.36 -17.51
CA ASP A 49 -0.79 8.39 -17.35
C ASP A 49 -1.39 8.38 -15.93
N PHE A 50 -0.57 8.77 -14.94
CA PHE A 50 -0.90 8.69 -13.51
C PHE A 50 -0.94 10.03 -12.76
N ARG A 51 -0.44 11.12 -13.35
CA ARG A 51 -0.22 12.40 -12.66
C ARG A 51 0.74 12.22 -11.47
N GLY A 52 0.34 12.63 -10.27
CA GLY A 52 1.13 12.43 -9.05
C GLY A 52 1.18 10.96 -8.64
N CYS A 53 2.28 10.26 -8.91
CA CYS A 53 2.43 8.83 -8.66
C CYS A 53 3.76 8.46 -8.00
N LEU A 54 3.87 7.21 -7.55
CA LEU A 54 5.12 6.61 -7.10
C LEU A 54 5.79 5.91 -8.28
N GLU A 55 7.05 6.25 -8.54
CA GLU A 55 7.96 5.42 -9.31
C GLU A 55 8.78 4.56 -8.35
N LEU A 56 8.89 3.26 -8.63
CA LEU A 56 9.57 2.28 -7.78
C LEU A 56 10.44 1.37 -8.63
N GLN A 57 11.74 1.38 -8.38
CA GLN A 57 12.66 0.40 -8.93
C GLN A 57 12.66 -0.86 -8.05
N LYS A 58 12.27 -1.99 -8.64
CA LYS A 58 12.30 -3.29 -7.98
C LYS A 58 13.75 -3.77 -7.86
N THR A 59 14.23 -3.94 -6.62
CA THR A 59 15.60 -4.38 -6.33
C THR A 59 15.68 -5.72 -5.57
N GLN A 60 14.52 -6.27 -5.19
CA GLN A 60 14.40 -7.53 -4.45
C GLN A 60 13.50 -8.52 -5.19
N SER A 61 13.67 -9.82 -4.93
CA SER A 61 12.79 -10.88 -5.48
C SER A 61 11.33 -10.62 -5.15
N LEU A 62 11.03 -10.16 -3.92
CA LEU A 62 9.72 -9.63 -3.51
C LEU A 62 9.89 -8.20 -3.01
N GLN A 63 9.34 -7.23 -3.72
CA GLN A 63 9.31 -5.83 -3.29
C GLN A 63 7.91 -5.52 -2.77
N LYS A 64 7.78 -5.12 -1.51
CA LYS A 64 6.49 -4.75 -0.90
C LYS A 64 6.27 -3.26 -1.02
N LEU A 65 5.02 -2.86 -1.25
CA LEU A 65 4.54 -1.48 -1.11
C LEU A 65 3.28 -1.53 -0.25
N ARG A 66 3.39 -1.07 1.01
CA ARG A 66 2.29 -1.12 1.99
C ARG A 66 1.97 0.27 2.51
N PHE A 67 0.69 0.64 2.54
CA PHE A 67 0.26 1.81 3.30
C PHE A 67 0.37 1.52 4.81
N LYS A 68 0.91 2.46 5.57
CA LYS A 68 1.13 2.33 7.03
C LYS A 68 -0.07 2.69 7.88
N GLY A 69 -1.03 3.42 7.30
CA GLY A 69 -2.26 3.77 8.01
C GLY A 69 -3.13 2.54 8.22
N GLN A 70 -3.85 2.52 9.35
CA GLN A 70 -4.87 1.53 9.60
C GLN A 70 -6.06 1.80 8.69
N THR A 71 -6.50 0.79 7.94
CA THR A 71 -7.74 0.83 7.15
C THR A 71 -8.78 0.01 7.89
N PRO A 72 -9.73 0.64 8.61
CA PRO A 72 -10.74 -0.10 9.37
C PRO A 72 -11.60 -0.95 8.44
N ILE A 73 -11.68 -2.25 8.71
CA ILE A 73 -12.62 -3.16 8.05
C ILE A 73 -13.59 -3.65 9.12
N LEU A 74 -14.85 -3.27 8.98
CA LEU A 74 -15.90 -3.70 9.90
C LEU A 74 -16.37 -5.12 9.57
N PRO A 75 -16.76 -5.92 10.57
CA PRO A 75 -17.35 -7.23 10.34
C PRO A 75 -18.51 -7.19 9.33
N GLY A 76 -18.58 -8.20 8.46
CA GLY A 76 -19.61 -8.30 7.42
C GLY A 76 -19.44 -7.36 6.22
N CYS A 77 -18.34 -6.60 6.15
CA CYS A 77 -18.04 -5.71 5.03
C CYS A 77 -16.93 -6.27 4.14
N TYR A 78 -17.02 -5.96 2.84
CA TYR A 78 -15.95 -6.21 1.88
C TYR A 78 -15.34 -4.88 1.45
N LEU A 79 -14.01 -4.84 1.35
CA LEU A 79 -13.27 -3.72 0.78
C LEU A 79 -12.70 -4.12 -0.58
N ARG A 80 -13.12 -3.43 -1.65
CA ARG A 80 -12.51 -3.59 -2.97
C ARG A 80 -11.28 -2.69 -3.06
N VAL A 81 -10.12 -3.29 -3.23
CA VAL A 81 -8.86 -2.57 -3.48
C VAL A 81 -8.53 -2.66 -4.97
N THR A 82 -8.18 -1.53 -5.57
CA THR A 82 -7.75 -1.45 -6.97
C THR A 82 -6.46 -0.65 -7.04
N ALA A 83 -5.50 -1.13 -7.82
CA ALA A 83 -4.28 -0.41 -8.14
C ALA A 83 -4.12 -0.34 -9.66
N ARG A 84 -3.59 0.78 -10.15
CA ARG A 84 -3.11 0.90 -11.53
C ARG A 84 -1.59 0.83 -11.47
N ILE A 85 -0.98 0.07 -12.37
CA ILE A 85 0.47 -0.15 -12.42
C ILE A 85 0.89 -0.09 -13.88
N LYS A 86 2.04 0.54 -14.14
CA LYS A 86 2.68 0.58 -15.46
C LYS A 86 4.12 0.13 -15.31
N ALA A 87 4.53 -0.83 -16.13
CA ALA A 87 5.94 -1.19 -16.25
C ALA A 87 6.62 -0.16 -17.16
N ILE A 88 7.69 0.45 -16.67
CA ILE A 88 8.46 1.46 -17.43
C ILE A 88 9.55 0.79 -18.26
N SER A 89 10.34 -0.07 -17.64
CA SER A 89 11.45 -0.79 -18.27
C SER A 89 11.79 -2.08 -17.52
N GLY A 90 12.60 -2.94 -18.14
CA GLY A 90 13.06 -4.20 -17.57
C GLY A 90 12.05 -5.34 -17.68
N ALA A 91 12.29 -6.42 -16.94
CA ALA A 91 11.43 -7.59 -16.93
C ALA A 91 10.08 -7.27 -16.26
N LEU A 92 8.97 -7.66 -16.90
CA LEU A 92 7.63 -7.44 -16.37
C LEU A 92 7.41 -8.23 -15.07
N PRO A 93 7.17 -7.57 -13.92
CA PRO A 93 6.94 -8.29 -12.67
C PRO A 93 5.50 -8.82 -12.60
N SER A 94 5.33 -9.94 -11.90
CA SER A 94 4.02 -10.31 -11.35
C SER A 94 3.66 -9.35 -10.21
N VAL A 95 2.42 -8.87 -10.19
CA VAL A 95 1.91 -7.96 -9.16
C VAL A 95 0.67 -8.56 -8.50
N ARG A 96 0.56 -8.36 -7.18
CA ARG A 96 -0.57 -8.81 -6.37
C ARG A 96 -0.94 -7.76 -5.34
N ILE A 97 -2.23 -7.67 -5.03
CA ILE A 97 -2.73 -6.86 -3.92
C ILE A 97 -2.63 -7.70 -2.65
N ALA A 98 -2.15 -7.11 -1.56
CA ALA A 98 -2.00 -7.78 -0.29
C ALA A 98 -2.48 -6.88 0.87
N GLY A 99 -3.15 -7.48 1.86
CA GLY A 99 -3.49 -6.85 3.13
C GLY A 99 -2.62 -7.40 4.26
N PHE A 100 -2.56 -6.70 5.39
CA PHE A 100 -1.95 -7.22 6.62
C PHE A 100 -2.96 -7.03 7.74
N ALA A 101 -3.47 -8.12 8.30
CA ALA A 101 -4.36 -8.06 9.45
C ALA A 101 -3.52 -7.87 10.71
N ALA A 102 -3.37 -6.62 11.15
CA ALA A 102 -2.68 -6.29 12.39
C ALA A 102 -3.64 -6.45 13.58
N GLY A 103 -3.19 -7.20 14.59
CA GLY A 103 -3.75 -7.21 15.94
C GLY A 103 -3.15 -6.10 16.82
N PRO A 104 -3.41 -6.14 18.13
CA PRO A 104 -2.85 -5.19 19.10
C PRO A 104 -1.33 -5.06 18.95
N GLY A 105 -0.83 -3.82 18.96
CA GLY A 105 0.61 -3.54 18.83
C GLY A 105 1.22 -3.79 17.45
N GLY A 106 0.41 -4.11 16.43
CA GLY A 106 0.90 -4.36 15.06
C GLY A 106 1.31 -5.82 14.80
N ALA A 107 1.09 -6.73 15.73
CA ALA A 107 1.36 -8.15 15.53
C ALA A 107 0.45 -8.74 14.44
N ALA A 108 0.95 -9.69 13.65
CA ALA A 108 0.11 -10.39 12.67
C ALA A 108 -1.00 -11.18 13.38
N LEU A 109 -2.23 -11.08 12.89
CA LEU A 109 -3.34 -11.88 13.41
C LEU A 109 -3.09 -13.37 13.07
N PRO A 110 -3.05 -14.28 14.06
CA PRO A 110 -2.81 -15.69 13.80
C PRO A 110 -3.86 -16.29 12.87
N GLY A 111 -3.43 -17.15 11.94
CA GLY A 111 -4.33 -17.86 11.02
C GLY A 111 -4.86 -17.03 9.85
N VAL A 112 -4.44 -15.76 9.70
CA VAL A 112 -4.85 -14.90 8.58
C VAL A 112 -3.72 -14.81 7.55
N LEU A 113 -4.04 -15.05 6.28
CA LEU A 113 -3.11 -14.85 5.17
C LEU A 113 -2.81 -13.34 4.99
N THR A 114 -1.52 -13.00 4.94
CA THR A 114 -1.03 -11.62 4.78
C THR A 114 -0.63 -11.27 3.34
N THR A 115 -0.95 -12.17 2.40
CA THR A 115 -0.75 -12.01 0.96
C THR A 115 -1.96 -12.51 0.20
N GLY A 116 -2.41 -11.78 -0.82
CA GLY A 116 -3.36 -12.30 -1.80
C GLY A 116 -2.70 -13.37 -2.68
N ALA A 117 -3.53 -14.22 -3.32
CA ALA A 117 -3.11 -15.15 -4.36
C ALA A 117 -2.61 -14.42 -5.61
#